data_AF-A0AAU7M0F2-F1
#
_entry.id   AF-A0AAU7M0F2-F1
#
_cell.length_a   1.000
_cell.length_b   1.000
_cell.length_c   1.000
_cell.angle_alpha   90.00
_cell.angle_beta   90.00
_cell.angle_gamma   90.00
#
_symmetry.space_group_name_H-M   'P 1'
#
loop_
_entity.id
_entity.type
_entity.pdbx_description
1 polymer ?
#
loop_
_entity_poly.entity_id
_entity_poly.type
_entity_poly.pdbx_seq_one_letter_code
_entity_poly.pdbx_strand_id
1 'polypeptide(L)'
;MEFTKTFLRAKSPCADGFRWFVRNVEDGSGYQEALDTLVSAGRVDDACWLLTQFGPTNAVLIVDSLDAEAVVYAGALEVRGGIDVDTVVQAGRSIRAGGGLRAGRAIVAGEDIRVAGSIYSNGSLQAGGDVRADWGIEVQNAIFCAGNVRAAWDLICHGKLSLTGSAFVGQNLIVQGLVECGKSLRAGGAIVGVESIRAGQGILAGGTISGGMHLEAGWGIKSGESIHANGSIKAGESLSAGDEIRAGVGYGVYAGLSVQVESWESSAQVQAARKPEGLMSGCWAGPRSV
;
A
#
# COMPACT_ATOMS: atom_id res chain seq x y z
N MET A 1 -14.50 -26.29 11.49
CA MET A 1 -14.82 -25.66 12.80
C MET A 1 -16.33 -25.50 12.82
N GLU A 2 -17.02 -26.03 13.82
CA GLU A 2 -18.46 -25.82 13.98
C GLU A 2 -18.69 -24.40 14.48
N PHE A 3 -19.39 -23.60 13.68
CA PHE A 3 -19.72 -22.22 14.02
C PHE A 3 -21.05 -22.22 14.80
N THR A 4 -21.04 -21.73 16.05
CA THR A 4 -22.24 -21.75 16.93
C THR A 4 -22.61 -20.37 17.46
N LYS A 5 -23.90 -20.17 17.76
CA LYS A 5 -24.44 -18.90 18.30
C LYS A 5 -23.81 -18.50 19.63
N THR A 6 -23.39 -19.47 20.44
CA THR A 6 -22.70 -19.21 21.72
C THR A 6 -21.35 -18.53 21.50
N PHE A 7 -20.59 -18.97 20.49
CA PHE A 7 -19.32 -18.33 20.13
C PHE A 7 -19.52 -16.93 19.56
N LEU A 8 -20.54 -16.72 18.75
CA LEU A 8 -20.88 -15.39 18.24
C LEU A 8 -21.21 -14.42 19.38
N ARG A 9 -22.00 -14.84 20.38
CA ARG A 9 -22.34 -14.00 21.54
C ARG A 9 -21.10 -13.56 22.33
N ALA A 10 -20.08 -14.41 22.43
CA ALA A 10 -18.84 -14.10 23.14
C ALA A 10 -18.01 -12.99 22.49
N LYS A 11 -18.24 -12.69 21.20
CA LYS A 11 -17.56 -11.62 20.45
C LYS A 11 -18.27 -10.27 20.52
N SER A 12 -19.32 -10.15 21.33
CA SER A 12 -20.09 -8.91 21.53
C SER A 12 -20.53 -8.21 20.23
N PRO A 13 -21.22 -8.91 19.30
CA PRO A 13 -21.79 -8.31 18.10
C PRO A 13 -22.84 -7.24 18.45
N CYS A 14 -23.16 -6.37 17.49
CA CYS A 14 -24.27 -5.44 17.65
C CYS A 14 -25.60 -6.20 17.83
N ALA A 15 -26.53 -5.61 18.58
CA ALA A 15 -27.78 -6.27 18.95
C ALA A 15 -28.66 -6.64 17.75
N ASP A 16 -28.66 -5.81 16.69
CA ASP A 16 -29.40 -6.09 15.45
C ASP A 16 -28.77 -7.23 14.68
N GLY A 17 -27.45 -7.21 14.50
CA GLY A 17 -26.73 -8.24 13.75
C GLY A 17 -26.79 -9.61 14.42
N PHE A 18 -26.68 -9.66 15.75
CA PHE A 18 -26.86 -10.89 16.50
C PHE A 18 -28.28 -11.46 16.36
N ARG A 19 -29.31 -10.62 16.51
CA ARG A 19 -30.72 -11.04 16.36
C ARG A 19 -31.01 -11.57 14.97
N TRP A 20 -30.47 -10.93 13.94
CA TRP A 20 -30.59 -11.40 12.57
C TRP A 20 -29.90 -12.75 12.39
N PHE A 21 -28.66 -12.89 12.87
CA PHE A 21 -27.88 -14.11 12.72
C PHE A 21 -28.58 -15.33 13.34
N VAL A 22 -29.05 -15.20 14.58
CA VAL A 22 -29.73 -16.28 15.31
C VAL A 22 -30.99 -16.79 14.59
N ARG A 23 -31.66 -15.93 13.81
CA ARG A 23 -32.89 -16.25 13.08
C ARG A 23 -32.65 -16.88 11.71
N ASN A 24 -31.53 -16.56 11.06
CA ASN A 24 -31.28 -16.90 9.66
C ASN A 24 -30.16 -17.92 9.47
N VAL A 25 -29.38 -18.20 10.52
CA VAL A 25 -28.26 -19.15 10.48
C VAL A 25 -28.47 -20.24 11.53
N GLU A 26 -28.53 -21.49 11.07
CA GLU A 26 -28.69 -22.65 11.94
C GLU A 26 -27.39 -22.94 12.71
N ASP A 27 -27.52 -23.43 13.95
CA ASP A 27 -26.34 -23.85 14.73
C ASP A 27 -25.70 -25.08 14.07
N GLY A 28 -24.37 -25.04 13.89
CA GLY A 28 -23.64 -26.10 13.20
C GLY A 28 -23.56 -25.96 11.68
N SER A 29 -24.16 -24.90 11.11
CA SER A 29 -23.89 -24.48 9.72
C SER A 29 -22.39 -24.27 9.49
N GLY A 30 -21.94 -24.50 8.26
CA GLY A 30 -20.55 -24.29 7.91
C GLY A 30 -20.16 -22.83 8.12
N TYR A 31 -18.96 -22.54 8.62
CA TYR A 31 -18.51 -21.15 8.81
C TYR A 31 -18.57 -20.33 7.51
N GLN A 32 -18.22 -20.93 6.37
CA GLN A 32 -18.37 -20.27 5.06
C GLN A 32 -19.84 -20.08 4.67
N GLU A 33 -20.70 -21.06 4.93
CA GLU A 33 -22.14 -20.97 4.66
C GLU A 33 -22.80 -19.82 5.43
N ALA A 34 -22.36 -19.59 6.68
CA ALA A 34 -22.80 -18.44 7.47
C ALA A 34 -22.36 -17.10 6.85
N LEU A 35 -21.14 -17.01 6.28
CA LEU A 35 -20.67 -15.83 5.56
C LEU A 35 -21.48 -15.61 4.27
N ASP A 36 -21.69 -16.68 3.50
CA ASP A 36 -22.44 -16.63 2.24
C ASP A 36 -23.90 -16.22 2.48
N THR A 37 -24.50 -16.67 3.60
CA THR A 37 -25.85 -16.29 4.03
C THR A 37 -25.94 -14.79 4.36
N LEU A 38 -24.93 -14.22 5.01
CA LEU A 38 -24.86 -12.78 5.29
C LEU A 38 -24.70 -11.97 3.99
N VAL A 39 -23.81 -12.41 3.10
CA VAL A 39 -23.58 -11.76 1.80
C VAL A 39 -24.85 -11.79 0.94
N SER A 40 -25.52 -12.93 0.86
CA SER A 40 -26.76 -13.10 0.09
C SER A 40 -27.91 -12.24 0.63
N ALA A 41 -27.87 -11.89 1.91
CA ALA A 41 -28.83 -10.99 2.55
C ALA A 41 -28.46 -9.50 2.44
N GLY A 42 -27.40 -9.16 1.68
CA GLY A 42 -26.88 -7.79 1.57
C GLY A 42 -26.15 -7.29 2.82
N ARG A 43 -25.87 -8.17 3.79
CA ARG A 43 -25.21 -7.84 5.06
C ARG A 43 -23.69 -8.06 4.95
N VAL A 44 -23.09 -7.47 3.91
CA VAL A 44 -21.67 -7.66 3.56
C VAL A 44 -20.75 -7.18 4.70
N ASP A 45 -21.07 -6.06 5.34
CA ASP A 45 -20.28 -5.53 6.45
C ASP A 45 -20.28 -6.46 7.68
N ASP A 46 -21.40 -7.12 7.96
CA ASP A 46 -21.47 -8.12 9.03
C ASP A 46 -20.66 -9.37 8.67
N ALA A 47 -20.62 -9.79 7.40
CA ALA A 47 -19.78 -10.88 6.93
C ALA A 47 -18.29 -10.54 7.06
N CYS A 48 -17.88 -9.34 6.62
CA CYS A 48 -16.52 -8.83 6.78
C CYS A 48 -16.11 -8.79 8.26
N TRP A 49 -16.97 -8.23 9.12
CA TRP A 49 -16.76 -8.17 10.57
C TRP A 49 -16.60 -9.57 11.16
N LEU A 50 -17.47 -10.51 10.78
CA LEU A 50 -17.44 -11.87 11.27
C LEU A 50 -16.10 -12.53 10.92
N LEU A 51 -15.66 -12.39 9.68
CA LEU A 51 -14.37 -12.89 9.24
C LEU A 51 -13.20 -12.28 10.03
N THR A 52 -13.24 -10.98 10.32
CA THR A 52 -12.22 -10.32 11.16
C THR A 52 -12.20 -10.87 12.60
N GLN A 53 -13.36 -11.20 13.18
CA GLN A 53 -13.44 -11.65 14.57
C GLN A 53 -13.04 -13.11 14.79
N PHE A 54 -13.34 -13.96 13.81
CA PHE A 54 -13.15 -15.41 13.89
C PHE A 54 -11.88 -15.86 13.17
N GLY A 55 -11.38 -15.04 12.25
CA GLY A 55 -10.17 -15.31 11.49
C GLY A 55 -10.42 -16.27 10.32
N PRO A 56 -9.34 -16.58 9.60
CA PRO A 56 -9.41 -17.37 8.38
C PRO A 56 -9.49 -18.88 8.63
N THR A 57 -9.85 -19.60 7.58
CA THR A 57 -9.69 -21.07 7.48
C THR A 57 -8.50 -21.41 6.57
N ASN A 58 -8.20 -22.71 6.43
CA ASN A 58 -7.21 -23.21 5.46
C ASN A 58 -7.85 -23.62 4.12
N ALA A 59 -9.14 -23.33 3.90
CA ALA A 59 -9.82 -23.68 2.66
C ALA A 59 -9.30 -22.83 1.48
N VAL A 60 -9.42 -23.37 0.28
CA VAL A 60 -9.07 -22.66 -0.96
C VAL A 60 -10.25 -22.80 -1.92
N LEU A 61 -10.76 -21.67 -2.41
CA LEU A 61 -11.76 -21.63 -3.48
C LEU A 61 -11.03 -21.44 -4.80
N ILE A 62 -11.15 -22.42 -5.69
CA ILE A 62 -10.59 -22.37 -7.04
C ILE A 62 -11.74 -22.23 -8.04
N VAL A 63 -11.74 -21.15 -8.82
CA VAL A 63 -12.76 -20.88 -9.86
C VAL A 63 -12.12 -20.31 -11.12
N ASP A 64 -12.81 -20.42 -12.26
CA ASP A 64 -12.29 -19.89 -13.52
C ASP A 64 -12.38 -18.36 -13.59
N SER A 65 -13.48 -17.77 -13.12
CA SER A 65 -13.68 -16.33 -13.02
C SER A 65 -14.60 -16.03 -11.83
N LEU A 66 -14.58 -14.78 -11.36
CA LEU A 66 -15.45 -14.33 -10.28
C LEU A 66 -16.13 -13.02 -10.71
N ASP A 67 -17.45 -13.05 -10.75
CA ASP A 67 -18.34 -11.91 -11.03
C ASP A 67 -19.50 -11.97 -10.02
N ALA A 68 -19.56 -10.99 -9.11
CA ALA A 68 -20.52 -10.98 -8.01
C ALA A 68 -20.72 -9.58 -7.41
N GLU A 69 -21.85 -9.37 -6.72
CA GLU A 69 -22.08 -8.15 -5.94
C GLU A 69 -21.03 -7.98 -4.82
N ALA A 70 -20.72 -9.05 -4.09
CA ALA A 70 -19.74 -9.08 -3.01
C ALA A 70 -19.20 -10.51 -2.80
N VAL A 71 -17.99 -10.62 -2.29
CA VAL A 71 -17.34 -11.87 -1.93
C VAL A 71 -16.67 -11.74 -0.58
N VAL A 72 -17.07 -12.59 0.37
CA VAL A 72 -16.39 -12.74 1.67
C VAL A 72 -16.07 -14.22 1.87
N TYR A 73 -14.81 -14.59 1.66
CA TYR A 73 -14.36 -15.97 1.73
C TYR A 73 -13.38 -16.16 2.88
N ALA A 74 -13.64 -17.14 3.75
CA ALA A 74 -12.83 -17.36 4.95
C ALA A 74 -11.42 -17.88 4.64
N GLY A 75 -11.22 -18.51 3.49
CA GLY A 75 -9.95 -19.09 3.08
C GLY A 75 -9.16 -18.24 2.09
N ALA A 76 -8.44 -18.90 1.19
CA ALA A 76 -7.77 -18.27 0.05
C ALA A 76 -8.63 -18.34 -1.23
N LEU A 77 -8.53 -17.30 -2.06
CA LEU A 77 -9.16 -17.26 -3.39
C LEU A 77 -8.11 -17.50 -4.47
N GLU A 78 -8.35 -18.47 -5.36
CA GLU A 78 -7.54 -18.72 -6.54
C GLU A 78 -8.42 -18.67 -7.79
N VAL A 79 -8.35 -17.57 -8.53
CA VAL A 79 -9.17 -17.32 -9.71
C VAL A 79 -8.29 -17.37 -10.95
N ARG A 80 -8.61 -18.25 -11.90
CA ARG A 80 -7.78 -18.42 -13.11
C ARG A 80 -7.82 -17.19 -14.03
N GLY A 81 -8.97 -16.55 -14.11
CA GLY A 81 -9.22 -15.32 -14.86
C GLY A 81 -9.31 -14.10 -13.96
N GLY A 82 -10.20 -13.17 -14.33
CA GLY A 82 -10.44 -11.94 -13.59
C GLY A 82 -11.40 -12.10 -12.41
N ILE A 83 -11.29 -11.16 -11.48
CA ILE A 83 -12.24 -10.94 -10.39
C ILE A 83 -12.85 -9.56 -10.63
N ASP A 84 -14.16 -9.51 -10.84
CA ASP A 84 -14.94 -8.27 -10.89
C ASP A 84 -16.02 -8.34 -9.82
N VAL A 85 -15.99 -7.39 -8.87
CA VAL A 85 -16.91 -7.38 -7.74
C VAL A 85 -17.47 -5.98 -7.52
N ASP A 86 -18.79 -5.84 -7.50
CA ASP A 86 -19.43 -4.51 -7.44
C ASP A 86 -19.13 -3.78 -6.12
N THR A 87 -18.87 -4.51 -5.04
CA THR A 87 -18.58 -3.91 -3.73
C THR A 87 -17.25 -4.39 -3.14
N VAL A 88 -17.23 -5.50 -2.41
CA VAL A 88 -16.07 -5.96 -1.64
C VAL A 88 -15.68 -7.36 -2.02
N VAL A 89 -14.39 -7.55 -2.24
CA VAL A 89 -13.75 -8.86 -2.21
C VAL A 89 -12.86 -8.94 -0.98
N GLN A 90 -13.22 -9.80 -0.04
CA GLN A 90 -12.47 -10.08 1.17
C GLN A 90 -12.14 -11.56 1.28
N ALA A 91 -10.86 -11.89 1.29
CA ALA A 91 -10.36 -13.22 1.59
C ALA A 91 -9.69 -13.22 2.97
N GLY A 92 -9.98 -14.24 3.78
CA GLY A 92 -9.33 -14.44 5.07
C GLY A 92 -7.83 -14.70 4.94
N ARG A 93 -7.40 -15.26 3.79
CA ARG A 93 -5.99 -15.50 3.45
C ARG A 93 -5.57 -14.69 2.23
N SER A 94 -5.00 -15.34 1.22
CA SER A 94 -4.52 -14.72 0.00
C SER A 94 -5.58 -14.64 -1.10
N ILE A 95 -5.41 -13.67 -1.99
CA ILE A 95 -6.16 -13.55 -3.25
C ILE A 95 -5.18 -13.72 -4.40
N ARG A 96 -5.46 -14.67 -5.29
CA ARG A 96 -4.73 -14.85 -6.55
C ARG A 96 -5.69 -14.74 -7.73
N ALA A 97 -5.34 -13.92 -8.71
CA ALA A 97 -6.08 -13.77 -9.95
C ALA A 97 -5.13 -13.85 -11.15
N GLY A 98 -5.45 -14.70 -12.13
CA GLY A 98 -4.72 -14.77 -13.40
C GLY A 98 -5.12 -13.68 -14.40
N GLY A 99 -6.17 -12.91 -14.10
CA GLY A 99 -6.58 -11.69 -14.81
C GLY A 99 -6.43 -10.44 -13.94
N GLY A 100 -7.29 -9.44 -14.18
CA GLY A 100 -7.40 -8.25 -13.32
C GLY A 100 -8.24 -8.50 -12.07
N LEU A 101 -8.09 -7.63 -11.07
CA LEU A 101 -8.88 -7.62 -9.83
C LEU A 101 -9.52 -6.25 -9.66
N ARG A 102 -10.84 -6.19 -9.79
CA ARG A 102 -11.65 -4.97 -9.64
C ARG A 102 -12.62 -5.14 -8.47
N ALA A 103 -12.69 -4.12 -7.61
CA ALA A 103 -13.73 -4.02 -6.58
C ALA A 103 -14.28 -2.60 -6.48
N GLY A 104 -15.61 -2.46 -6.33
CA GLY A 104 -16.24 -1.14 -6.24
C GLY A 104 -16.10 -0.42 -4.89
N ARG A 105 -15.65 -1.11 -3.84
CA ARG A 105 -15.48 -0.53 -2.49
C ARG A 105 -14.20 -0.95 -1.78
N ALA A 106 -13.86 -2.23 -1.75
CA ALA A 106 -12.65 -2.67 -1.06
C ALA A 106 -12.12 -4.00 -1.57
N ILE A 107 -10.79 -4.11 -1.56
CA ILE A 107 -10.06 -5.37 -1.74
C ILE A 107 -9.33 -5.64 -0.44
N VAL A 108 -9.61 -6.79 0.19
CA VAL A 108 -9.02 -7.14 1.48
C VAL A 108 -8.51 -8.58 1.44
N ALA A 109 -7.23 -8.77 1.76
CA ALA A 109 -6.64 -10.09 1.96
C ALA A 109 -5.95 -10.14 3.33
N GLY A 110 -6.17 -11.21 4.08
CA GLY A 110 -5.44 -11.45 5.33
C GLY A 110 -3.96 -11.76 5.11
N GLU A 111 -3.57 -12.19 3.92
CA GLU A 111 -2.19 -12.47 3.52
C GLU A 111 -1.84 -11.70 2.22
N ASP A 112 -1.30 -12.39 1.21
CA ASP A 112 -0.84 -11.81 -0.05
C ASP A 112 -1.97 -11.57 -1.06
N ILE A 113 -1.80 -10.55 -1.91
CA ILE A 113 -2.58 -10.33 -3.13
C ILE A 113 -1.66 -10.46 -4.33
N ARG A 114 -1.95 -11.38 -5.26
CA ARG A 114 -1.16 -11.59 -6.48
C ARG A 114 -2.05 -11.61 -7.71
N VAL A 115 -1.88 -10.64 -8.59
CA VAL A 115 -2.75 -10.40 -9.74
C VAL A 115 -1.90 -10.26 -10.98
N ALA A 116 -2.17 -11.06 -12.01
CA ALA A 116 -1.42 -11.03 -13.27
C ALA A 116 -1.82 -9.86 -14.19
N GLY A 117 -2.98 -9.23 -13.94
CA GLY A 117 -3.39 -7.97 -14.54
C GLY A 117 -3.23 -6.77 -13.60
N SER A 118 -4.11 -5.77 -13.78
CA SER A 118 -4.20 -4.61 -12.90
C SER A 118 -5.05 -4.88 -11.66
N ILE A 119 -4.75 -4.16 -10.57
CA ILE A 119 -5.61 -4.06 -9.39
C ILE A 119 -6.32 -2.71 -9.42
N TYR A 120 -7.63 -2.70 -9.35
CA TYR A 120 -8.45 -1.50 -9.29
C TYR A 120 -9.42 -1.57 -8.10
N SER A 121 -9.37 -0.57 -7.22
CA SER A 121 -10.34 -0.43 -6.13
C SER A 121 -10.92 0.98 -6.11
N ASN A 122 -12.25 1.07 -6.22
CA ASN A 122 -12.98 2.32 -6.00
C ASN A 122 -13.07 2.72 -4.52
N GLY A 123 -12.46 1.93 -3.62
CA GLY A 123 -12.18 2.39 -2.26
C GLY A 123 -10.81 1.96 -1.81
N SER A 124 -10.69 1.10 -0.80
CA SER A 124 -9.40 0.75 -0.20
C SER A 124 -8.81 -0.56 -0.73
N LEU A 125 -7.50 -0.73 -0.51
CA LEU A 125 -6.77 -1.97 -0.72
C LEU A 125 -6.02 -2.31 0.57
N GLN A 126 -6.30 -3.48 1.14
CA GLN A 126 -5.66 -3.96 2.35
C GLN A 126 -5.08 -5.36 2.16
N ALA A 127 -3.80 -5.54 2.50
CA ALA A 127 -3.14 -6.84 2.52
C ALA A 127 -2.34 -7.03 3.81
N GLY A 128 -2.52 -8.19 4.46
CA GLY A 128 -1.68 -8.59 5.59
C GLY A 128 -0.28 -9.08 5.18
N GLY A 129 -0.08 -9.36 3.89
CA GLY A 129 1.20 -9.72 3.30
C GLY A 129 1.61 -8.76 2.18
N ASP A 130 2.20 -9.31 1.12
CA ASP A 130 2.63 -8.55 -0.06
C ASP A 130 1.48 -8.31 -1.05
N VAL A 131 1.50 -7.18 -1.75
CA VAL A 131 0.66 -6.93 -2.92
C VAL A 131 1.52 -6.94 -4.18
N ARG A 132 1.11 -7.72 -5.17
CA ARG A 132 1.73 -7.76 -6.49
C ARG A 132 0.69 -7.65 -7.60
N ALA A 133 0.84 -6.65 -8.45
CA ALA A 133 0.19 -6.56 -9.75
C ALA A 133 1.27 -6.63 -10.85
N ASP A 134 1.10 -7.50 -11.84
CA ASP A 134 2.00 -7.55 -12.99
C ASP A 134 1.75 -6.41 -13.98
N TRP A 135 0.67 -5.62 -13.82
CA TRP A 135 0.43 -4.33 -14.49
C TRP A 135 0.43 -3.16 -13.48
N GLY A 136 -0.62 -2.35 -13.46
CA GLY A 136 -0.77 -1.18 -12.58
C GLY A 136 -1.66 -1.44 -11.35
N ILE A 137 -1.57 -0.54 -10.37
CA ILE A 137 -2.45 -0.52 -9.19
C ILE A 137 -3.09 0.87 -9.10
N GLU A 138 -4.41 0.93 -9.06
CA GLU A 138 -5.16 2.18 -8.85
C GLU A 138 -6.19 2.01 -7.73
N VAL A 139 -6.09 2.87 -6.72
CA VAL A 139 -6.91 2.81 -5.50
C VAL A 139 -7.40 4.21 -5.14
N GLN A 140 -8.73 4.37 -5.04
CA GLN A 140 -9.37 5.67 -4.82
C GLN A 140 -9.29 6.17 -3.37
N ASN A 141 -9.10 5.28 -2.40
CA ASN A 141 -8.85 5.65 -1.01
C ASN A 141 -7.43 5.23 -0.60
N ALA A 142 -7.28 4.58 0.55
CA ALA A 142 -5.99 4.24 1.11
C ALA A 142 -5.53 2.83 0.72
N ILE A 143 -4.21 2.67 0.63
CA ILE A 143 -3.53 1.38 0.54
C ILE A 143 -2.85 1.10 1.87
N PHE A 144 -3.21 -0.02 2.50
CA PHE A 144 -2.56 -0.55 3.70
C PHE A 144 -1.96 -1.92 3.39
N CYS A 145 -0.64 -2.04 3.45
CA CYS A 145 0.03 -3.29 3.16
C CYS A 145 1.10 -3.56 4.22
N ALA A 146 0.94 -4.69 4.91
CA ALA A 146 1.87 -5.13 5.94
C ALA A 146 3.10 -5.87 5.38
N GLY A 147 3.19 -6.00 4.06
CA GLY A 147 4.40 -6.37 3.32
C GLY A 147 4.85 -5.29 2.34
N ASN A 148 5.35 -5.74 1.19
CA ASN A 148 5.78 -4.92 0.07
C ASN A 148 4.66 -4.76 -0.95
N VAL A 149 4.69 -3.66 -1.69
CA VAL A 149 3.84 -3.48 -2.88
C VAL A 149 4.71 -3.48 -4.12
N ARG A 150 4.31 -4.26 -5.13
CA ARG A 150 4.92 -4.27 -6.46
C ARG A 150 3.86 -4.03 -7.54
N ALA A 151 4.11 -3.02 -8.37
CA ALA A 151 3.38 -2.77 -9.61
C ALA A 151 4.39 -2.69 -10.76
N ALA A 152 4.16 -3.39 -11.86
CA ALA A 152 5.05 -3.31 -13.01
C ALA A 152 4.92 -2.00 -13.77
N TRP A 153 3.75 -1.36 -13.71
CA TRP A 153 3.48 -0.05 -14.32
C TRP A 153 3.37 1.02 -13.23
N ASP A 154 2.33 1.84 -13.26
CA ASP A 154 2.07 2.87 -12.27
C ASP A 154 1.41 2.30 -11.01
N LEU A 155 1.65 2.98 -9.88
CA LEU A 155 0.87 2.84 -8.66
C LEU A 155 0.25 4.21 -8.35
N ILE A 156 -1.07 4.29 -8.44
CA ILE A 156 -1.86 5.49 -8.16
C ILE A 156 -2.71 5.25 -6.93
N CYS A 157 -2.50 6.06 -5.89
CA CYS A 157 -3.25 6.02 -4.64
C CYS A 157 -3.82 7.41 -4.35
N HIS A 158 -5.14 7.54 -4.36
CA HIS A 158 -5.80 8.83 -4.12
C HIS A 158 -5.97 9.18 -2.63
N GLY A 159 -5.62 8.26 -1.73
CA GLY A 159 -5.54 8.49 -0.29
C GLY A 159 -4.13 8.26 0.27
N LYS A 160 -4.08 7.76 1.51
CA LYS A 160 -2.83 7.44 2.20
C LYS A 160 -2.22 6.13 1.66
N LEU A 161 -0.91 6.12 1.44
CA LEU A 161 -0.13 4.90 1.21
C LEU A 161 0.65 4.54 2.47
N SER A 162 0.31 3.41 3.10
CA SER A 162 0.93 2.93 4.34
C SER A 162 1.49 1.52 4.16
N LEU A 163 2.82 1.43 4.12
CA LEU A 163 3.56 0.19 3.90
C LEU A 163 4.50 -0.06 5.08
N THR A 164 4.53 -1.27 5.61
CA THR A 164 5.61 -1.68 6.54
C THR A 164 6.86 -2.09 5.76
N GLY A 165 6.69 -2.63 4.55
CA GLY A 165 7.74 -3.03 3.62
C GLY A 165 8.17 -1.92 2.68
N SER A 166 8.52 -2.30 1.46
CA SER A 166 8.96 -1.42 0.37
C SER A 166 7.92 -1.29 -0.74
N ALA A 167 7.99 -0.21 -1.52
CA ALA A 167 7.29 -0.10 -2.80
C ALA A 167 8.26 -0.30 -3.98
N PHE A 168 7.88 -1.12 -4.95
CA PHE A 168 8.59 -1.33 -6.21
C PHE A 168 7.65 -1.08 -7.39
N VAL A 169 7.79 0.10 -8.01
CA VAL A 169 6.91 0.57 -9.08
C VAL A 169 7.72 0.71 -10.36
N GLY A 170 7.29 0.07 -11.45
CA GLY A 170 8.07 0.07 -12.69
C GLY A 170 8.01 1.41 -13.42
N GLN A 171 6.90 2.15 -13.29
CA GLN A 171 6.74 3.51 -13.83
C GLN A 171 6.60 4.51 -12.69
N ASN A 172 5.48 5.21 -12.55
CA ASN A 172 5.30 6.31 -11.61
C ASN A 172 4.58 5.86 -10.34
N LEU A 173 5.06 6.34 -9.20
CA LEU A 173 4.35 6.25 -7.92
C LEU A 173 3.68 7.61 -7.64
N ILE A 174 2.35 7.65 -7.68
CA ILE A 174 1.57 8.87 -7.47
C ILE A 174 0.64 8.66 -6.29
N VAL A 175 0.80 9.48 -5.25
CA VAL A 175 -0.01 9.42 -4.03
C VAL A 175 -0.55 10.79 -3.68
N GLN A 176 -1.87 10.92 -3.53
CA GLN A 176 -2.51 12.19 -3.19
C GLN A 176 -2.51 12.48 -1.68
N GLY A 177 -2.43 11.45 -0.84
CA GLY A 177 -2.27 11.60 0.61
C GLY A 177 -0.83 11.42 1.09
N LEU A 178 -0.70 11.22 2.40
CA LEU A 178 0.56 10.87 3.06
C LEU A 178 1.15 9.55 2.53
N VAL A 179 2.47 9.52 2.33
CA VAL A 179 3.22 8.29 2.06
C VAL A 179 4.06 7.92 3.28
N GLU A 180 3.76 6.77 3.87
CA GLU A 180 4.54 6.15 4.95
C GLU A 180 5.03 4.78 4.50
N CYS A 181 6.33 4.64 4.29
CA CYS A 181 6.96 3.39 3.90
C CYS A 181 8.00 3.00 4.95
N GLY A 182 7.83 1.86 5.60
CA GLY A 182 8.75 1.40 6.66
C GLY A 182 10.15 1.06 6.13
N LYS A 183 10.28 0.71 4.85
CA LYS A 183 11.56 0.46 4.19
C LYS A 183 11.81 1.47 3.06
N SER A 184 11.88 1.02 1.81
CA SER A 184 12.33 1.83 0.67
C SER A 184 11.21 2.08 -0.33
N LEU A 185 11.24 3.25 -0.96
CA LEU A 185 10.40 3.59 -2.12
C LEU A 185 11.24 3.55 -3.38
N ARG A 186 10.84 2.75 -4.37
CA ARG A 186 11.51 2.69 -5.68
C ARG A 186 10.51 2.82 -6.83
N ALA A 187 10.74 3.79 -7.70
CA ALA A 187 10.02 3.97 -8.95
C ALA A 187 10.98 4.05 -10.14
N GLY A 188 10.61 3.46 -11.28
CA GLY A 188 11.35 3.62 -12.53
C GLY A 188 11.16 5.01 -13.15
N GLY A 189 10.01 5.63 -12.94
CA GLY A 189 9.68 7.01 -13.30
C GLY A 189 9.72 7.94 -12.09
N ALA A 190 8.71 8.80 -11.98
CA ALA A 190 8.59 9.78 -10.91
C ALA A 190 8.02 9.19 -9.61
N ILE A 191 8.35 9.82 -8.48
CA ILE A 191 7.65 9.63 -7.19
C ILE A 191 7.00 10.96 -6.82
N VAL A 192 5.68 11.01 -6.80
CA VAL A 192 4.90 12.21 -6.49
C VAL A 192 3.99 11.93 -5.30
N GLY A 193 4.17 12.70 -4.23
CA GLY A 193 3.31 12.72 -3.05
C GLY A 193 2.77 14.13 -2.88
N VAL A 194 1.45 14.32 -2.83
CA VAL A 194 0.86 15.65 -2.64
C VAL A 194 0.97 16.13 -1.19
N GLU A 195 1.13 15.22 -0.24
CA GLU A 195 1.49 15.56 1.14
C GLU A 195 2.98 15.25 1.42
N SER A 196 3.30 14.74 2.61
CA SER A 196 4.67 14.34 2.96
C SER A 196 4.98 12.93 2.44
N ILE A 197 6.24 12.70 2.08
CA ILE A 197 6.77 11.37 1.76
C ILE A 197 7.79 10.99 2.81
N ARG A 198 7.59 9.84 3.45
CA ARG A 198 8.51 9.28 4.44
C ARG A 198 8.87 7.84 4.11
N ALA A 199 10.16 7.58 4.01
CA ALA A 199 10.71 6.23 3.89
C ALA A 199 11.69 5.95 5.04
N GLY A 200 11.54 4.80 5.71
CA GLY A 200 12.46 4.40 6.78
C GLY A 200 13.89 4.10 6.29
N GLN A 201 14.05 3.81 5.00
CA GLN A 201 15.34 3.60 4.34
C GLN A 201 15.52 4.62 3.21
N GLY A 202 15.73 4.17 1.96
CA GLY A 202 16.01 5.05 0.83
C GLY A 202 14.79 5.35 -0.05
N ILE A 203 14.89 6.44 -0.81
CA ILE A 203 13.95 6.78 -1.89
C ILE A 203 14.75 6.84 -3.19
N LEU A 204 14.30 6.09 -4.20
CA LEU A 204 14.93 6.01 -5.52
C LEU A 204 13.89 6.22 -6.62
N ALA A 205 14.09 7.23 -7.46
CA ALA A 205 13.29 7.47 -8.66
C ALA A 205 14.19 7.60 -9.89
N GLY A 206 13.76 7.06 -11.02
CA GLY A 206 14.41 7.31 -12.30
C GLY A 206 14.09 8.71 -12.85
N GLY A 207 12.93 9.25 -12.53
CA GLY A 207 12.54 10.64 -12.81
C GLY A 207 12.53 11.50 -11.55
N THR A 208 11.76 12.59 -11.61
CA THR A 208 11.61 13.56 -10.51
C THR A 208 10.99 12.95 -9.25
N ILE A 209 11.49 13.36 -8.07
CA ILE A 209 10.85 13.14 -6.76
C ILE A 209 10.21 14.45 -6.31
N SER A 210 8.91 14.46 -6.04
CA SER A 210 8.17 15.64 -5.61
C SER A 210 7.31 15.34 -4.38
N GLY A 211 7.59 16.01 -3.26
CA GLY A 211 6.75 16.03 -2.07
C GLY A 211 6.01 17.37 -1.94
N GLY A 212 4.69 17.35 -1.77
CA GLY A 212 3.92 18.58 -1.57
C GLY A 212 4.11 19.21 -0.20
N MET A 213 4.68 18.46 0.76
CA MET A 213 5.14 18.95 2.07
C MET A 213 6.58 18.49 2.34
N HIS A 214 6.82 17.66 3.37
CA HIS A 214 8.17 17.20 3.72
C HIS A 214 8.56 15.95 2.92
N LEU A 215 9.85 15.83 2.62
CA LEU A 215 10.43 14.64 2.01
C LEU A 215 11.53 14.09 2.93
N GLU A 216 11.34 12.89 3.47
CA GLU A 216 12.22 12.31 4.48
C GLU A 216 12.58 10.86 4.16
N ALA A 217 13.88 10.55 4.23
CA ALA A 217 14.42 9.21 4.07
C ALA A 217 15.44 8.90 5.18
N GLY A 218 15.35 7.71 5.77
CA GLY A 218 16.30 7.26 6.80
C GLY A 218 17.71 7.01 6.25
N TRP A 219 17.86 6.75 4.95
CA TRP A 219 19.15 6.63 4.26
C TRP A 219 19.30 7.77 3.25
N GLY A 220 19.57 7.47 1.98
CA GLY A 220 19.68 8.47 0.92
C GLY A 220 18.42 8.66 0.07
N ILE A 221 18.36 9.80 -0.62
CA ILE A 221 17.36 10.08 -1.66
C ILE A 221 18.09 10.27 -2.98
N LYS A 222 17.69 9.50 -3.99
CA LYS A 222 18.26 9.56 -5.33
C LYS A 222 17.19 9.71 -6.40
N SER A 223 17.31 10.76 -7.20
CA SER A 223 16.50 11.00 -8.40
C SER A 223 17.40 11.04 -9.64
N GLY A 224 16.89 10.56 -10.78
CA GLY A 224 17.53 10.77 -12.07
C GLY A 224 17.36 12.20 -12.62
N GLU A 225 16.39 12.95 -12.10
CA GLU A 225 16.07 14.33 -12.48
C GLU A 225 16.15 15.21 -11.23
N SER A 226 15.06 15.91 -10.85
CA SER A 226 15.01 16.83 -9.72
C SER A 226 14.45 16.20 -8.44
N ILE A 227 14.81 16.77 -7.29
CA ILE A 227 14.20 16.49 -5.98
C ILE A 227 13.55 17.77 -5.47
N HIS A 228 12.22 17.79 -5.35
CA HIS A 228 11.44 18.93 -4.90
C HIS A 228 10.62 18.60 -3.66
N ALA A 229 10.58 19.54 -2.73
CA ALA A 229 9.63 19.55 -1.63
C ALA A 229 9.17 20.98 -1.34
N ASN A 230 7.89 21.21 -1.03
CA ASN A 230 7.46 22.52 -0.50
C ASN A 230 7.80 22.70 0.98
N GLY A 231 8.16 21.60 1.67
CA GLY A 231 8.73 21.59 3.01
C GLY A 231 10.23 21.34 2.98
N SER A 232 10.76 20.82 4.10
CA SER A 232 12.15 20.38 4.19
C SER A 232 12.40 19.04 3.48
N ILE A 233 13.64 18.88 3.01
CA ILE A 233 14.17 17.63 2.47
C ILE A 233 15.18 17.10 3.47
N LYS A 234 15.02 15.84 3.91
CA LYS A 234 15.90 15.21 4.90
C LYS A 234 16.33 13.82 4.45
N ALA A 235 17.63 13.58 4.45
CA ALA A 235 18.24 12.27 4.26
C ALA A 235 19.17 11.94 5.43
N GLY A 236 19.10 10.70 5.91
CA GLY A 236 20.06 10.17 6.88
C GLY A 236 21.48 10.12 6.33
N GLU A 237 21.63 9.82 5.03
CA GLU A 237 22.92 9.72 4.34
C GLU A 237 23.02 10.77 3.23
N SER A 238 23.02 10.36 1.97
CA SER A 238 23.33 11.22 0.81
C SER A 238 22.08 11.67 0.03
N LEU A 239 22.18 12.81 -0.63
CA LEU A 239 21.18 13.32 -1.57
C LEU A 239 21.80 13.41 -2.97
N SER A 240 21.11 12.87 -3.98
CA SER A 240 21.60 12.89 -5.36
C SER A 240 20.45 13.16 -6.32
N ALA A 241 20.56 14.25 -7.07
CA ALA A 241 19.66 14.59 -8.16
C ALA A 241 20.47 14.75 -9.46
N GLY A 242 19.86 14.45 -10.60
CA GLY A 242 20.44 14.78 -11.91
C GLY A 242 20.42 16.28 -12.16
N ASP A 243 19.33 16.95 -11.73
CA ASP A 243 19.08 18.36 -11.98
C ASP A 243 19.15 19.17 -10.68
N GLU A 244 18.02 19.64 -10.15
CA GLU A 244 17.99 20.50 -8.96
C GLU A 244 17.49 19.77 -7.70
N ILE A 245 17.94 20.24 -6.54
CA ILE A 245 17.35 19.89 -5.24
C ILE A 245 16.82 21.19 -4.65
N ARG A 246 15.50 21.27 -4.43
CA ARG A 246 14.82 22.46 -3.90
C ARG A 246 13.85 22.10 -2.79
N ALA A 247 14.13 22.60 -1.59
CA ALA A 247 13.17 22.68 -0.49
C ALA A 247 12.32 23.96 -0.62
N GLY A 248 11.21 24.03 0.12
CA GLY A 248 10.35 25.21 0.10
C GLY A 248 10.95 26.42 0.79
N VAL A 249 10.38 27.60 0.53
CA VAL A 249 10.83 28.87 1.12
C VAL A 249 10.80 28.79 2.65
N GLY A 250 11.94 29.10 3.29
CA GLY A 250 12.10 29.03 4.74
C GLY A 250 12.43 27.64 5.29
N TYR A 251 12.49 26.61 4.44
CA TYR A 251 12.91 25.26 4.81
C TYR A 251 14.33 24.93 4.33
N GLY A 252 14.98 23.99 5.03
CA GLY A 252 16.32 23.51 4.69
C GLY A 252 16.34 22.17 3.96
N VAL A 253 17.45 21.93 3.28
CA VAL A 253 17.89 20.63 2.76
C VAL A 253 18.93 20.06 3.71
N TYR A 254 18.69 18.85 4.21
CA TYR A 254 19.51 18.19 5.20
C TYR A 254 19.97 16.83 4.69
N ALA A 255 21.28 16.60 4.67
CA ALA A 255 21.90 15.31 4.43
C ALA A 255 22.85 14.95 5.58
N GLY A 256 23.25 13.68 5.66
CA GLY A 256 24.19 13.19 6.67
C GLY A 256 23.64 13.18 8.09
N LEU A 257 22.31 13.21 8.28
CA LEU A 257 21.68 13.25 9.61
C LEU A 257 21.99 12.01 10.46
N SER A 258 22.49 10.93 9.85
CA SER A 258 22.90 9.69 10.50
C SER A 258 24.37 9.33 10.23
N VAL A 259 25.16 10.29 9.74
CA VAL A 259 26.58 10.10 9.38
C VAL A 259 27.46 10.99 10.25
N GLN A 260 28.53 10.42 10.79
CA GLN A 260 29.54 11.19 11.54
C GLN A 260 30.21 12.23 10.65
N VAL A 261 30.45 13.44 11.19
CA VAL A 261 30.97 14.60 10.44
C VAL A 261 32.26 14.29 9.68
N GLU A 262 33.19 13.55 10.30
CA GLU A 262 34.46 13.13 9.70
C GLU A 262 34.30 12.22 8.47
N SER A 263 33.14 11.57 8.32
CA SER A 263 32.81 10.70 7.18
C SER A 263 31.89 11.37 6.15
N TRP A 264 31.62 12.67 6.27
CA TRP A 264 30.67 13.34 5.39
C TRP A 264 31.13 13.36 3.93
N GLU A 265 32.43 13.51 3.68
CA GLU A 265 32.98 13.54 2.31
C GLU A 265 32.71 12.25 1.52
N SER A 266 32.58 11.10 2.20
CA SER A 266 32.33 9.80 1.58
C SER A 266 30.88 9.32 1.69
N SER A 267 30.15 9.71 2.74
CA SER A 267 28.86 9.08 3.09
C SER A 267 27.68 10.04 3.28
N ALA A 268 27.90 11.36 3.27
CA ALA A 268 26.86 12.39 3.38
C ALA A 268 26.87 13.35 2.18
N GLN A 269 27.13 12.83 1.00
CA GLN A 269 27.29 13.64 -0.20
C GLN A 269 25.96 14.22 -0.67
N VAL A 270 26.01 15.49 -1.09
CA VAL A 270 24.93 16.17 -1.79
C VAL A 270 25.40 16.52 -3.19
N GLN A 271 24.73 15.95 -4.18
CA GLN A 271 25.05 16.10 -5.60
C GLN A 271 23.82 16.54 -6.39
N ALA A 272 23.99 17.58 -7.21
CA ALA A 272 22.99 18.15 -8.10
C ALA A 272 23.69 19.02 -9.15
N ALA A 273 23.00 19.50 -10.17
CA ALA A 273 23.57 20.43 -11.16
C ALA A 273 24.09 21.73 -10.53
N ARG A 274 23.46 22.18 -9.43
CA ARG A 274 23.85 23.37 -8.66
C ARG A 274 23.71 23.10 -7.16
N LYS A 275 24.52 23.78 -6.35
CA LYS A 275 24.42 23.69 -4.89
C LYS A 275 23.04 24.18 -4.44
N PRO A 276 22.28 23.42 -3.63
CA PRO A 276 20.99 23.87 -3.12
C PRO A 276 21.14 25.08 -2.22
N GLU A 277 20.35 26.14 -2.44
CA GLU A 277 20.43 27.40 -1.68
C GLU A 277 20.25 27.17 -0.16
N GLY A 278 19.38 26.23 0.22
CA GLY A 278 19.06 25.89 1.60
C GLY A 278 19.82 24.68 2.16
N LEU A 279 21.01 24.33 1.65
CA LEU A 279 21.77 23.19 2.18
C LEU A 279 22.33 23.48 3.59
N MET A 280 21.79 22.79 4.60
CA MET A 280 22.11 22.99 6.02
C MET A 280 23.09 21.96 6.60
N SER A 281 23.13 20.74 6.04
CA SER A 281 24.03 19.67 6.50
C SER A 281 24.39 18.71 5.37
N GLY A 282 25.51 17.99 5.52
CA GLY A 282 26.10 17.13 4.49
C GLY A 282 27.24 17.82 3.73
N CYS A 283 27.90 17.06 2.85
CA CYS A 283 29.03 17.53 2.05
C CYS A 283 28.59 17.81 0.61
N TRP A 284 28.68 19.06 0.17
CA TRP A 284 28.47 19.39 -1.24
C TRP A 284 29.60 18.80 -2.09
N ALA A 285 29.27 17.81 -2.92
CA ALA A 285 30.24 17.08 -3.74
C ALA A 285 30.29 17.53 -5.21
N GLY A 286 29.59 18.62 -5.55
CA GLY A 286 29.52 19.14 -6.92
C GLY A 286 28.49 18.41 -7.80
N PRO A 287 28.48 18.73 -9.11
CA PRO A 287 27.68 18.00 -10.08
C PRO A 287 28.05 16.54 -10.16
N ARG A 288 27.06 15.69 -10.41
CA ARG A 288 27.28 14.26 -10.60
C ARG A 288 28.09 14.06 -11.89
N SER A 289 29.21 13.32 -11.79
CA SER A 289 29.92 12.84 -12.98
C SER A 289 29.03 11.85 -13.73
N VAL A 290 28.81 12.12 -15.02
CA VAL A 290 27.98 11.32 -15.93
C VAL A 290 28.54 9.90 -16.07
#